data_AF-A0AAE3E183-F1
#
_entry.id   AF-A0AAE3E183-F1
#
_cell.length_a   1.000
_cell.length_b   1.000
_cell.length_c   1.000
_cell.angle_alpha   90.00
_cell.angle_beta   90.00
_cell.angle_gamma   90.00
#
_symmetry.space_group_name_H-M   'P 1'
#
loop_
_entity.id
_entity.type
_entity.pdbx_description
1 polymer ?
#
loop_
_entity_poly.entity_id
_entity_poly.type
_entity_poly.pdbx_seq_one_letter_code
_entity_poly.pdbx_strand_id
1 'polypeptide(L)'
;MSRTKLLLDVVSDMRSLADSLETIANAVAGNDGISKEKQADKPSVTHEMLRELAVKLSRNGKREEIKQLIEKYGVKNITAVAESDLDSFYADLQQMEVS
;
A
#
# COMPACT_ATOMS: atom_id res chain seq x y z
N MET A 1 42.27 -6.18 25.38
CA MET A 1 41.27 -7.01 24.67
C MET A 1 41.75 -8.46 24.67
N SER A 2 40.96 -9.41 25.18
CA SER A 2 41.32 -10.84 25.25
C SER A 2 40.81 -11.59 24.01
N ARG A 3 41.47 -12.69 23.62
CA ARG A 3 41.03 -13.57 22.51
C ARG A 3 39.60 -14.08 22.73
N THR A 4 39.23 -14.36 23.97
CA THR A 4 37.87 -14.74 24.35
C THR A 4 36.86 -13.62 24.08
N LYS A 5 37.27 -12.36 24.28
CA LYS A 5 36.41 -11.21 23.99
C LYS A 5 36.20 -11.02 22.49
N LEU A 6 37.24 -11.20 21.68
CA LEU A 6 37.12 -11.18 20.21
C LEU A 6 36.15 -12.25 19.70
N LEU A 7 36.19 -13.48 20.27
CA LEU A 7 35.26 -14.54 19.89
C LEU A 7 33.80 -14.20 20.26
N LEU A 8 33.58 -13.57 21.40
CA LEU A 8 32.24 -13.12 21.81
C LEU A 8 31.72 -12.00 20.93
N ASP A 9 32.59 -11.06 20.56
CA ASP A 9 32.24 -9.94 19.67
C ASP A 9 31.84 -10.50 18.28
N VAL A 10 32.59 -11.45 17.71
CA VAL A 10 32.23 -12.14 16.45
C VAL A 10 30.89 -12.87 16.53
N VAL A 11 30.61 -13.56 17.64
CA VAL A 11 29.32 -14.25 17.84
C VAL A 11 28.16 -13.25 17.92
N SER A 12 28.37 -12.08 18.53
CA SER A 12 27.38 -11.01 18.57
C SER A 12 27.09 -10.48 17.16
N ASP A 13 28.14 -10.21 16.39
CA ASP A 13 28.02 -9.69 15.02
C ASP A 13 27.29 -10.68 14.09
N MET A 14 27.55 -11.99 14.24
CA MET A 14 26.85 -13.03 13.48
C MET A 14 25.35 -13.10 13.81
N ARG A 15 24.96 -12.87 15.07
CA ARG A 15 23.54 -12.81 15.48
C ARG A 15 22.86 -11.59 14.89
N SER A 16 23.50 -10.42 15.00
CA SER A 16 22.98 -9.18 14.37
C SER A 16 22.86 -9.30 12.85
N LEU A 17 23.78 -10.02 12.21
CA LEU A 17 23.70 -10.32 10.78
C LEU A 17 22.55 -11.29 10.46
N ALA A 18 22.33 -12.31 11.29
CA ALA A 18 21.19 -13.22 11.15
C ALA A 18 19.85 -12.48 11.30
N ASP A 19 19.71 -11.60 12.29
CA ASP A 19 18.53 -10.76 12.49
C ASP A 19 18.27 -9.84 11.27
N SER A 20 19.35 -9.30 10.69
CA SER A 20 19.26 -8.47 9.49
C SER A 20 18.83 -9.28 8.27
N LEU A 21 19.34 -10.51 8.12
CA LEU A 21 18.95 -11.41 7.04
C LEU A 21 17.51 -11.93 7.19
N GLU A 22 17.07 -12.20 8.41
CA GLU A 22 15.67 -12.55 8.71
C GLU A 22 14.74 -11.38 8.39
N THR A 23 15.14 -10.15 8.74
CA THR A 23 14.39 -8.94 8.38
C THR A 23 14.26 -8.78 6.87
N ILE A 24 15.35 -8.99 6.13
CA ILE A 24 15.34 -8.92 4.66
C ILE A 24 14.54 -10.08 4.06
N ALA A 25 14.68 -11.30 4.58
CA ALA A 25 13.93 -12.47 4.13
C ALA A 25 12.42 -12.29 4.34
N ASN A 26 12.01 -11.76 5.50
CA ASN A 26 10.62 -11.43 5.79
C ASN A 26 10.10 -10.29 4.89
N ALA A 27 10.94 -9.29 4.59
CA ALA A 27 10.61 -8.24 3.63
C ALA A 27 10.44 -8.77 2.19
N VAL A 28 11.22 -9.78 1.80
CA VAL A 28 11.16 -10.42 0.48
C VAL A 28 10.01 -11.45 0.38
N ALA A 29 9.69 -12.16 1.45
CA ALA A 29 8.69 -13.23 1.47
C ALA A 29 7.23 -12.76 1.56
N GLY A 30 6.98 -11.51 1.99
CA GLY A 30 5.65 -10.91 1.98
C GLY A 30 5.00 -10.78 3.37
N ASN A 31 5.15 -9.57 3.93
CA ASN A 31 4.13 -8.72 4.57
C ASN A 31 3.07 -9.26 5.56
N ASP A 32 3.04 -10.50 6.04
CA ASP A 32 2.01 -10.91 7.02
C ASP A 32 2.62 -11.45 8.31
N GLY A 33 2.64 -10.62 9.38
CA GLY A 33 3.01 -11.12 10.71
C GLY A 33 3.35 -10.14 11.84
N ILE A 34 2.52 -9.11 12.06
CA ILE A 34 2.23 -8.49 13.38
C ILE A 34 3.44 -8.13 14.27
N SER A 35 3.86 -6.88 14.21
CA SER A 35 4.21 -6.10 15.40
C SER A 35 3.76 -4.66 15.23
N LYS A 36 2.97 -4.21 16.20
CA LYS A 36 2.35 -2.87 16.27
C LYS A 36 3.42 -1.79 16.27
N GLU A 37 3.54 -1.03 15.19
CA GLU A 37 3.87 0.40 15.23
C GLU A 37 3.56 1.04 13.87
N LYS A 38 2.64 2.02 13.90
CA LYS A 38 2.40 3.12 12.93
C LYS A 38 2.70 2.88 11.43
N GLN A 39 1.60 2.81 10.68
CA GLN A 39 1.27 3.50 9.41
C GLN A 39 2.38 4.11 8.52
N ALA A 40 2.21 3.84 7.21
CA ALA A 40 2.78 4.43 5.98
C ALA A 40 4.17 3.87 5.57
N ASP A 41 4.42 3.37 4.36
CA ASP A 41 3.92 3.85 3.07
C ASP A 41 4.10 2.75 1.99
N LYS A 42 3.01 2.05 1.64
CA LYS A 42 2.70 1.85 0.23
C LYS A 42 1.63 2.89 -0.05
N PRO A 43 1.64 3.62 -1.17
CA PRO A 43 0.47 4.35 -1.61
C PRO A 43 -0.56 3.31 -2.08
N SER A 44 -1.09 2.55 -1.13
CA SER A 44 -2.24 1.69 -1.37
C SER A 44 -3.37 2.66 -1.53
N VAL A 45 -3.85 2.79 -2.77
CA VAL A 45 -4.96 3.65 -3.11
C VAL A 45 -6.08 3.42 -2.10
N THR A 46 -6.46 4.47 -1.38
CA THR A 46 -7.52 4.38 -0.37
C THR A 46 -8.84 4.87 -0.94
N HIS A 47 -9.95 4.39 -0.38
CA HIS A 47 -11.29 4.90 -0.70
C HIS A 47 -11.43 6.43 -0.57
N GLU A 48 -10.63 7.04 0.31
CA GLU A 48 -10.59 8.49 0.49
C GLU A 48 -10.00 9.19 -0.73
N MET A 49 -8.91 8.67 -1.30
CA MET A 49 -8.32 9.18 -2.54
C MET A 49 -9.27 9.07 -3.72
N LEU A 50 -9.99 7.93 -3.87
CA LEU A 50 -11.02 7.80 -4.91
C LEU A 50 -12.13 8.84 -4.73
N ARG A 51 -12.56 9.08 -3.48
CA ARG A 51 -13.65 10.02 -3.19
C ARG A 51 -13.23 11.45 -3.53
N GLU A 52 -12.03 11.86 -3.14
CA GLU A 52 -11.52 13.18 -3.50
C GLU A 52 -11.45 13.37 -5.02
N LEU A 53 -10.86 12.40 -5.72
CA LEU A 53 -10.70 12.47 -7.17
C LEU A 53 -12.05 12.52 -7.88
N ALA A 54 -13.01 11.69 -7.45
CA ALA A 54 -14.35 11.72 -7.99
C ALA A 54 -15.10 13.03 -7.70
N VAL A 55 -14.88 13.66 -6.54
CA VAL A 55 -15.46 14.98 -6.26
C VAL A 55 -14.86 16.05 -7.19
N LYS A 56 -13.54 16.02 -7.43
CA LYS A 56 -12.88 16.93 -8.39
C LYS A 56 -13.45 16.73 -9.80
N LEU A 57 -13.50 15.50 -10.28
CA LEU A 57 -14.07 15.15 -11.59
C LEU A 57 -15.54 15.56 -11.71
N SER A 58 -16.34 15.37 -10.66
CA SER A 58 -17.74 15.80 -10.65
C SER A 58 -17.87 17.32 -10.75
N ARG A 59 -16.95 18.10 -10.16
CA ARG A 59 -16.91 19.56 -10.33
C ARG A 59 -16.48 19.97 -11.74
N ASN A 60 -15.65 19.16 -12.38
CA ASN A 60 -15.24 19.34 -13.78
C ASN A 60 -16.29 18.86 -14.79
N GLY A 61 -17.49 18.46 -14.34
CA GLY A 61 -18.60 18.04 -15.21
C GLY A 61 -18.62 16.55 -15.56
N LYS A 62 -17.66 15.75 -15.08
CA LYS A 62 -17.51 14.32 -15.41
C LYS A 62 -18.34 13.38 -14.54
N ARG A 63 -19.46 13.88 -14.01
CA ARG A 63 -20.32 13.13 -13.08
C ARG A 63 -20.96 11.89 -13.73
N GLU A 64 -21.30 11.97 -15.02
CA GLU A 64 -21.86 10.84 -15.76
C GLU A 64 -20.83 9.75 -16.03
N GLU A 65 -19.58 10.12 -16.34
CA GLU A 65 -18.47 9.17 -16.50
C GLU A 65 -18.18 8.41 -15.19
N ILE A 66 -18.18 9.12 -14.05
CA ILE A 66 -18.03 8.50 -12.73
C ILE A 66 -19.18 7.53 -12.45
N LYS A 67 -20.41 7.89 -12.82
CA LYS A 67 -21.57 7.01 -12.61
C LYS A 67 -21.48 5.74 -13.46
N GLN A 68 -21.07 5.86 -14.72
CA GLN A 68 -20.79 4.72 -15.59
C GLN A 68 -19.67 3.85 -15.04
N LEU A 69 -18.63 4.45 -14.45
CA LEU A 69 -17.55 3.71 -13.81
C LEU A 69 -18.06 2.90 -12.62
N ILE A 70 -18.85 3.52 -11.74
CA ILE A 70 -19.50 2.86 -10.60
C ILE A 70 -20.36 1.68 -11.07
N GLU A 71 -21.14 1.85 -12.14
CA GLU A 71 -21.95 0.79 -12.74
C GLU A 71 -21.11 -0.32 -13.39
N LYS A 72 -20.00 0.02 -14.08
CA LYS A 72 -19.06 -0.92 -14.71
C LYS A 72 -18.44 -1.86 -13.68
N TYR A 73 -18.10 -1.35 -12.51
CA TYR A 73 -17.57 -2.15 -11.40
C TYR A 73 -18.70 -2.85 -10.60
N GLY A 74 -19.97 -2.65 -10.96
CA GLY A 74 -21.11 -3.29 -10.30
C GLY A 74 -21.33 -2.83 -8.85
N VAL A 75 -20.75 -1.69 -8.47
CA VAL A 75 -20.81 -1.16 -7.11
C VAL A 75 -21.87 -0.08 -6.98
N LYS A 76 -22.41 0.10 -5.78
CA LYS A 76 -23.43 1.15 -5.55
C LYS A 76 -22.82 2.55 -5.47
N ASN A 77 -21.60 2.63 -4.94
CA ASN A 77 -20.88 3.87 -4.70
C ASN A 77 -19.37 3.59 -4.51
N ILE A 78 -18.55 4.63 -4.56
CA ILE A 78 -17.07 4.58 -4.49
C ILE A 78 -16.57 3.88 -3.21
N THR A 79 -17.32 3.98 -2.12
CA THR A 79 -17.05 3.30 -0.84
C THR A 79 -17.38 1.82 -0.84
N ALA A 80 -18.07 1.32 -1.86
CA ALA A 80 -18.40 -0.09 -2.02
C ALA A 80 -17.46 -0.82 -2.99
N VAL A 81 -16.42 -0.15 -3.51
CA VAL A 81 -15.36 -0.75 -4.31
C VAL A 81 -14.59 -1.75 -3.45
N ALA A 82 -14.26 -2.93 -3.98
CA ALA A 82 -13.45 -3.89 -3.23
C ALA A 82 -12.00 -3.40 -3.14
N GLU A 83 -11.27 -3.74 -2.07
CA GLU A 83 -9.86 -3.35 -1.95
C GLU A 83 -9.01 -3.86 -3.11
N SER A 84 -9.36 -5.01 -3.69
CA SER A 84 -8.74 -5.58 -4.89
C SER A 84 -8.93 -4.73 -6.15
N ASP A 85 -9.99 -3.92 -6.19
CA ASP A 85 -10.38 -3.11 -7.34
C ASP A 85 -10.06 -1.62 -7.13
N LEU A 86 -9.56 -1.22 -5.96
CA LEU A 86 -9.25 0.17 -5.62
C LEU A 86 -8.24 0.78 -6.60
N ASP A 87 -7.15 0.08 -6.87
CA ASP A 87 -6.09 0.56 -7.76
C ASP A 87 -6.61 0.74 -9.19
N SER A 88 -7.38 -0.24 -9.70
CA SER A 88 -7.96 -0.18 -11.04
C SER A 88 -8.99 0.94 -11.17
N PHE A 89 -9.87 1.08 -10.16
CA PHE A 89 -10.88 2.13 -10.14
C PHE A 89 -10.26 3.52 -10.06
N TYR A 90 -9.20 3.68 -9.27
CA TYR A 90 -8.48 4.95 -9.16
C TYR A 90 -7.75 5.31 -10.45
N ALA A 91 -7.11 4.34 -11.12
CA ALA A 91 -6.49 4.55 -12.41
C ALA A 91 -7.51 4.99 -13.49
N ASP A 92 -8.70 4.38 -13.50
CA ASP A 92 -9.80 4.79 -14.39
C ASP A 92 -10.26 6.23 -14.10
N LEU A 93 -10.39 6.61 -12.82
CA LEU A 93 -10.69 7.99 -12.44
C LEU A 93 -9.59 8.97 -12.88
N GLN A 94 -8.31 8.61 -12.75
CA GLN A 94 -7.21 9.48 -13.18
C GLN A 94 -7.23 9.70 -14.70
N GLN A 95 -7.56 8.69 -15.50
CA GLN A 95 -7.70 8.86 -16.95
C GLN A 95 -8.83 9.81 -17.32
N MET A 96 -9.91 9.84 -16.54
CA MET A 96 -10.97 10.84 -16.67
C MET A 96 -10.49 12.24 -16.30
N GLU A 97 -9.47 12.42 -15.48
CA GLU A 97 -8.95 13.77 -15.16
C GLU A 97 -8.18 14.38 -16.34
N VAL A 98 -7.50 13.53 -17.13
CA VAL A 98 -6.60 13.95 -18.20
C VAL A 98 -7.29 14.06 -19.56
N SER A 99 -8.46 13.42 -19.73
CA SER A 99 -9.28 13.51 -20.96
C SER A 99 -10.14 14.78 -21.02
#